data_AF-A0A947NLX3-F1
#
_entry.id   AF-A0A947NLX3-F1
#
_cell.length_a   1.000
_cell.length_b   1.000
_cell.length_c   1.000
_cell.angle_alpha   90.00
_cell.angle_beta   90.00
_cell.angle_gamma   90.00
#
_symmetry.space_group_name_H-M   'P 1'
#
loop_
_entity.id
_entity.type
_entity.pdbx_description
1 polymer ?
#
loop_
_entity_poly.entity_id
_entity_poly.type
_entity_poly.pdbx_seq_one_letter_code
_entity_poly.pdbx_strand_id
1 'polypeptide(L)'
;MKKDIPIEVKRHSLAHIMAAAILKLYPKAKFGVGPIIDNGFYYDVELSKKLVPDDLKKIEKEMIKLINQKLPFELEELPLKKAVELFTEYKQEYKVELLNDLKQKGTTGISEEESQDLDPKKKDKVTIYKTGDFMDLCRGPHVESTEQLQNCAFSLDRIAGAYWRGDEKNKQLTRIYGLAFDSKKLLQEHKHNLELAKERDHRKIGKELDLFHISAEVGSGLPLWTPKGTIIRRELEKFLTELQEKDGYEEVITPHIGKIELYKTSGHWQNYRENIYSPIKIDGEEFVLRPMNCPHHIHIYSSQMRSYRQLPVRLVEYGTVYRYEQSGELSGLVRVRGFTIDDAHIFCRPDQIMEEFSKVIELIKTVFSTIKFKDFEARIGLRDPKSSKYVGSDELWEKAEKEIEEVVKSKKVKYIKEEGEAAFYGPKLDFVVKDVLNREWQLGTIQVDYNLPERFKLEYKGADDKTHRPVMIHRA
;
A
#
# COMPACT_ATOMS: atom_id res chain seq x y z
N MET A 1 28.52 29.30 2.58
CA MET A 1 27.65 28.45 1.76
C MET A 1 26.43 28.10 2.60
N LYS A 2 25.22 28.52 2.21
CA LYS A 2 24.00 28.10 2.93
C LYS A 2 23.91 26.58 2.76
N LYS A 3 23.92 25.81 3.86
CA LYS A 3 23.68 24.36 3.81
C LYS A 3 22.36 24.14 3.08
N ASP A 4 22.37 23.28 2.06
CA ASP A 4 21.14 22.88 1.40
C ASP A 4 20.35 22.01 2.38
N ILE A 5 19.18 22.49 2.79
CA ILE A 5 18.35 21.83 3.79
C ILE A 5 17.42 20.86 3.05
N PRO A 6 17.39 19.57 3.41
CA PRO A 6 16.48 18.61 2.78
C PRO A 6 15.02 19.05 2.90
N ILE A 7 14.23 18.79 1.85
CA ILE A 7 12.81 19.22 1.79
C ILE A 7 11.98 18.56 2.90
N GLU A 8 12.36 17.35 3.32
CA GLU A 8 11.76 16.60 4.42
C GLU A 8 11.85 17.40 5.73
N VAL A 9 13.01 18.00 6.01
CA VAL A 9 13.24 18.83 7.19
C VAL A 9 12.40 20.11 7.12
N LYS A 10 12.28 20.71 5.93
CA LYS A 10 11.43 21.90 5.72
C LYS A 10 9.95 21.57 5.91
N ARG A 11 9.47 20.44 5.36
CA ARG A 11 8.09 19.94 5.52
C ARG A 11 7.76 19.67 6.98
N HIS A 12 8.67 19.01 7.69
CA HIS A 12 8.50 18.69 9.09
C HIS A 12 8.44 19.96 9.95
N SER A 13 9.30 20.92 9.67
CA SER A 13 9.28 22.23 10.33
C SER A 13 8.02 23.04 10.00
N LEU A 14 7.51 22.97 8.76
CA LEU A 14 6.25 23.60 8.38
C LEU A 14 5.03 22.98 9.08
N ALA A 15 5.05 21.68 9.38
CA ALA A 15 4.02 21.03 10.19
C ALA A 15 3.94 21.65 11.59
N HIS A 16 5.10 21.90 12.23
CA HIS A 16 5.16 22.60 13.52
C HIS A 16 4.70 24.05 13.42
N ILE A 17 5.06 24.76 12.34
CA ILE A 17 4.59 26.13 12.12
C ILE A 17 3.08 26.19 11.91
N MET A 18 2.51 25.19 11.23
CA MET A 18 1.06 25.05 11.10
C MET A 18 0.41 24.82 12.48
N ALA A 19 0.97 23.93 13.30
CA ALA A 19 0.48 23.68 14.65
C ALA A 19 0.57 24.93 15.56
N ALA A 20 1.69 25.66 15.50
CA ALA A 20 1.87 26.93 16.22
C ALA A 20 0.86 28.00 15.76
N ALA A 21 0.62 28.12 14.46
CA ALA A 21 -0.39 29.01 13.90
C ALA A 21 -1.80 28.64 14.37
N ILE A 22 -2.13 27.34 14.40
CA ILE A 22 -3.40 26.83 14.90
C ILE A 22 -3.55 27.14 16.40
N LEU A 23 -2.54 26.88 17.23
CA LEU A 23 -2.60 27.15 18.67
C LEU A 23 -2.87 28.63 18.95
N LYS A 24 -2.24 29.52 18.17
CA LYS A 24 -2.46 30.97 18.31
C LYS A 24 -3.87 31.41 17.92
N LEU A 25 -4.45 30.82 16.88
CA LEU A 25 -5.82 31.12 16.44
C LEU A 25 -6.88 30.40 17.30
N TYR A 26 -6.53 29.25 17.85
CA TYR A 26 -7.41 28.36 18.60
C TYR A 26 -6.69 27.86 19.87
N PRO A 27 -6.66 28.66 20.95
CA PRO A 27 -5.85 28.36 22.15
C PRO A 27 -6.23 27.08 22.92
N LYS A 28 -7.39 26.48 22.61
CA LYS A 28 -7.86 25.22 23.21
C LYS A 28 -7.57 23.99 22.34
N ALA A 29 -6.85 24.15 21.23
CA ALA A 29 -6.52 23.05 20.33
C ALA A 29 -5.65 22.00 21.04
N LYS A 30 -5.95 20.72 20.80
CA LYS A 30 -5.12 19.60 21.26
C LYS A 30 -4.50 18.91 20.06
N PHE A 31 -3.20 18.66 20.11
CA PHE A 31 -2.40 18.20 18.98
C PHE A 31 -2.10 16.71 19.10
N GLY A 32 -2.40 15.97 18.05
CA GLY A 32 -2.07 14.55 17.90
C GLY A 32 -0.71 14.36 17.23
N VAL A 33 -0.70 13.80 16.03
CA VAL A 33 0.51 13.54 15.24
C VAL A 33 0.57 14.43 13.99
N GLY A 34 1.78 14.80 13.58
CA GLY A 34 2.01 15.65 12.40
C GLY A 34 3.22 15.22 11.56
N PRO A 35 3.17 14.05 10.90
CA PRO A 35 4.27 13.57 10.08
C PRO A 35 4.34 14.28 8.72
N ILE A 36 5.48 14.10 8.05
CA ILE A 36 5.66 14.47 6.65
C ILE A 36 5.05 13.41 5.73
N ILE A 37 4.75 13.82 4.50
CA ILE A 37 4.34 12.95 3.39
C ILE A 37 5.08 13.40 2.13
N ASP A 38 5.06 12.58 1.07
CA ASP A 38 5.86 12.76 -0.15
C ASP A 38 5.79 14.15 -0.80
N ASN A 39 4.67 14.84 -0.66
CA ASN A 39 4.42 16.16 -1.26
C ASN A 39 4.17 17.27 -0.23
N GLY A 40 4.34 16.97 1.07
CA GLY A 40 3.97 17.92 2.12
C GLY A 40 3.97 17.33 3.52
N PHE A 41 2.93 17.64 4.28
CA PHE A 41 2.75 17.24 5.67
C PHE A 41 1.27 17.26 6.03
N TYR A 42 0.92 16.66 7.17
CA TYR A 42 -0.37 16.90 7.80
C TYR A 42 -0.22 17.09 9.30
N TYR A 43 -1.29 17.53 9.96
CA TYR A 43 -1.37 17.52 11.42
C TYR A 43 -2.78 17.17 11.87
N ASP A 44 -2.89 16.21 12.79
CA ASP A 44 -4.13 15.81 13.44
C ASP A 44 -4.38 16.68 14.68
N VAL A 45 -5.51 17.37 14.70
CA VAL A 45 -5.85 18.33 15.75
C VAL A 45 -7.29 18.12 16.21
N GLU A 46 -7.48 18.11 17.53
CA GLU A 46 -8.80 18.26 18.12
C GLU A 46 -9.12 19.75 18.27
N LEU A 47 -10.22 20.15 17.64
CA LEU A 47 -10.73 21.52 17.68
C LEU A 47 -12.19 21.50 18.12
N SER A 48 -12.56 22.47 18.97
CA SER A 48 -13.97 22.66 19.35
C SER A 48 -14.84 23.17 18.19
N LYS A 49 -14.21 23.79 17.19
CA LYS A 49 -14.84 24.30 15.98
C LYS A 49 -14.46 23.44 14.79
N LYS A 50 -15.45 23.07 13.96
CA LYS A 50 -15.19 22.49 12.63
C LYS A 50 -14.55 23.53 11.73
N LEU A 51 -13.38 23.22 11.19
CA LEU A 51 -12.70 24.08 10.22
C LEU A 51 -13.40 24.03 8.87
N VAL A 52 -13.39 25.17 8.18
CA VAL A 52 -13.84 25.31 6.79
C VAL A 52 -12.68 25.77 5.90
N PRO A 53 -12.76 25.64 4.56
CA PRO A 53 -11.67 26.03 3.66
C PRO A 53 -11.16 27.47 3.85
N ASP A 54 -12.02 28.42 4.24
CA ASP A 54 -11.59 29.80 4.51
C ASP A 54 -10.76 29.94 5.80
N ASP A 55 -10.90 29.03 6.76
CA ASP A 55 -10.03 29.02 7.94
C ASP A 55 -8.61 28.58 7.58
N LEU A 56 -8.40 27.76 6.53
CA LEU A 56 -7.06 27.43 6.03
C LEU A 56 -6.31 28.68 5.57
N LYS A 57 -6.98 29.61 4.87
CA LYS A 57 -6.36 30.88 4.45
C LYS A 57 -5.92 31.73 5.66
N LYS A 58 -6.65 31.66 6.78
CA LYS A 58 -6.27 32.38 8.02
C LYS A 58 -5.07 31.73 8.69
N ILE A 59 -5.05 30.40 8.77
CA ILE A 59 -3.93 29.63 9.31
C ILE A 59 -2.67 29.89 8.47
N GLU A 60 -2.76 29.79 7.14
CA GLU A 60 -1.64 30.04 6.22
C GLU A 60 -1.08 31.46 6.38
N LYS A 61 -1.93 32.48 6.51
CA LYS A 61 -1.49 33.86 6.82
C LYS A 61 -0.74 33.94 8.15
N GLU A 62 -1.19 33.23 9.18
CA GLU A 62 -0.51 33.23 10.47
C GLU A 62 0.81 32.45 10.43
N MET A 63 0.89 31.35 9.66
CA MET A 63 2.15 30.64 9.38
C MET A 63 3.19 31.57 8.74
N ILE A 64 2.78 32.37 7.74
CA ILE A 64 3.66 33.36 7.10
C ILE A 64 4.15 34.40 8.12
N LYS A 65 3.28 34.87 9.02
CA LYS A 65 3.70 35.80 10.09
C LYS A 65 4.73 35.18 11.03
N LEU A 66 4.54 33.93 11.43
CA LEU A 66 5.50 33.21 12.28
C LEU A 66 6.86 33.03 11.57
N ILE A 67 6.85 32.70 10.28
CA ILE A 67 8.06 32.59 9.45
C ILE A 67 8.82 33.92 9.36
N ASN A 68 8.09 35.03 9.24
CA ASN A 68 8.69 36.36 9.16
C ASN A 68 9.26 36.86 10.50
N GLN A 69 8.91 36.23 11.62
CA GLN A 69 9.48 36.56 12.94
C GLN A 69 10.87 35.97 13.16
N LYS A 70 11.34 35.05 12.28
CA LYS A 70 12.66 34.42 12.38
C LYS A 70 12.91 33.68 13.70
N LEU A 71 11.85 33.14 14.29
CA LEU A 71 11.89 32.38 15.54
C LEU A 71 12.86 31.17 15.45
N PRO A 72 13.62 30.87 16.51
CA PRO A 72 14.44 29.67 16.58
C PRO A 72 13.59 28.41 16.82
N PHE A 73 14.08 27.26 16.37
CA PHE A 73 13.60 25.95 16.83
C PHE A 73 14.52 25.47 17.96
N GLU A 74 14.04 25.58 19.19
CA GLU A 74 14.80 25.21 20.39
C GLU A 74 14.53 23.75 20.73
N LEU A 75 15.58 22.92 20.72
CA LEU A 75 15.53 21.54 21.16
C LEU A 75 15.80 21.46 22.66
N GLU A 76 14.87 20.88 23.41
CA GLU A 76 15.02 20.61 24.83
C GLU A 76 14.91 19.09 25.08
N GLU A 77 15.90 18.52 25.77
CA GLU A 77 15.80 17.14 26.27
C GLU A 77 15.24 17.14 27.69
N LEU A 78 14.06 16.54 27.87
CA LEU A 78 13.43 16.40 29.18
C LEU A 78 13.34 14.95 29.64
N PRO A 79 13.45 14.68 30.94
CA PRO A 79 13.05 13.41 31.51
C PRO A 79 11.57 13.12 31.19
N LEU A 80 11.24 11.87 30.86
CA LEU A 80 9.88 11.47 30.47
C LEU A 80 8.82 11.93 31.48
N LYS A 81 9.11 11.81 32.78
CA LYS A 81 8.20 12.26 33.85
C LYS A 81 7.90 13.77 33.77
N LYS A 82 8.92 14.60 33.54
CA LYS A 82 8.74 16.06 33.41
C LYS A 82 7.98 16.41 32.14
N ALA A 83 8.22 15.69 31.04
CA ALA A 83 7.46 15.89 29.81
C ALA A 83 5.97 15.56 30.00
N VAL A 84 5.65 14.48 30.75
CA VAL A 84 4.26 14.14 31.08
C VAL A 84 3.60 15.24 31.92
N GLU A 85 4.28 15.74 32.95
CA GLU A 85 3.80 16.85 33.79
C GLU A 85 3.54 18.10 32.94
N LEU A 86 4.50 18.48 32.08
CA LEU A 86 4.40 19.61 31.16
C LEU A 86 3.19 19.49 30.24
N PHE A 87 3.06 18.41 29.46
CA PHE A 87 1.94 18.29 28.53
C PHE A 87 0.58 18.12 29.22
N THR A 88 0.55 17.65 30.47
CA THR A 88 -0.66 17.64 31.30
C THR A 88 -1.09 19.05 31.67
N GLU A 89 -0.15 19.91 32.08
CA GLU A 89 -0.41 21.33 32.38
C GLU A 89 -0.92 22.10 31.15
N TYR A 90 -0.34 21.81 29.98
CA TYR A 90 -0.75 22.38 28.69
C TYR A 90 -2.03 21.73 28.13
N LYS A 91 -2.64 20.77 28.84
CA LYS A 91 -3.88 20.06 28.47
C LYS A 91 -3.78 19.34 27.12
N GLN A 92 -2.59 18.83 26.77
CA GLN A 92 -2.30 18.08 25.55
C GLN A 92 -2.41 16.57 25.78
N GLU A 93 -3.64 16.10 25.97
CA GLU A 93 -3.96 14.70 26.34
C GLU A 93 -3.34 13.66 25.38
N TYR A 94 -3.35 13.92 24.07
CA TYR A 94 -2.76 13.03 23.07
C TYR A 94 -1.24 12.90 23.19
N LYS A 95 -0.54 13.98 23.58
CA LYS A 95 0.91 13.96 23.81
C LYS A 95 1.24 13.19 25.10
N VAL A 96 0.40 13.32 26.12
CA VAL A 96 0.52 12.54 27.36
C VAL A 96 0.35 11.04 27.08
N GLU A 97 -0.62 10.67 26.24
CA GLU A 97 -0.81 9.28 25.80
C GLU A 97 0.42 8.74 25.07
N LEU A 98 0.96 9.50 24.10
CA LEU A 98 2.19 9.14 23.38
C LEU A 98 3.39 8.92 24.32
N LEU A 99 3.54 9.76 25.35
CA LEU A 99 4.59 9.61 26.37
C LEU A 99 4.38 8.36 27.24
N ASN A 100 3.13 8.04 27.58
CA ASN A 100 2.81 6.82 28.32
C ASN A 100 3.06 5.57 27.48
N ASP A 101 2.73 5.59 26.19
CA ASP A 101 3.08 4.52 25.25
C ASP A 101 4.60 4.34 25.15
N LEU A 102 5.38 5.44 25.04
CA LEU A 102 6.84 5.37 25.08
C LEU A 102 7.35 4.73 26.37
N LYS A 103 6.75 5.08 27.51
CA LYS A 103 7.13 4.51 28.82
C LYS A 103 6.85 3.01 28.90
N GLN A 104 5.72 2.56 28.36
CA GLN A 104 5.26 1.17 28.47
C GLN A 104 5.83 0.25 27.38
N LYS A 105 5.81 0.71 26.13
CA LYS A 105 6.14 -0.06 24.93
C LYS A 105 7.51 0.28 24.35
N GLY A 106 8.10 1.42 24.75
CA GLY A 106 9.34 1.94 24.16
C GLY A 106 9.14 2.61 22.80
N THR A 107 7.92 2.63 22.26
CA THR A 107 7.58 3.17 20.93
C THR A 107 6.30 4.00 20.99
N THR A 108 6.17 4.93 20.04
CA THR A 108 4.91 5.62 19.75
C THR A 108 4.19 5.07 18.50
N GLY A 109 4.84 4.17 17.74
CA GLY A 109 4.28 3.56 16.54
C GLY A 109 3.13 2.61 16.84
N ILE A 110 2.23 2.44 15.87
CA ILE A 110 1.04 1.58 16.00
C ILE A 110 1.38 0.14 15.58
N SER A 111 2.36 -0.05 14.70
CA SER A 111 2.88 -1.36 14.28
C SER A 111 4.41 -1.49 14.50
N GLU A 112 4.92 -2.73 14.49
CA GLU A 112 6.38 -3.00 14.50
C GLU A 112 7.07 -2.43 13.25
N GLU A 113 6.35 -2.26 12.14
CA GLU A 113 6.86 -1.68 10.89
C GLU A 113 6.91 -0.13 10.92
N GLU A 114 6.02 0.51 11.69
CA GLU A 114 6.04 1.96 11.95
C GLU A 114 7.07 2.38 13.01
N SER A 115 7.77 1.41 13.61
CA SER A 115 8.82 1.66 14.60
C SER A 115 10.13 2.10 13.95
N GLN A 116 10.06 3.10 13.07
CA GLN A 116 11.26 3.81 12.66
C GLN A 116 11.89 4.45 13.91
N ASP A 117 13.14 4.05 14.15
CA ASP A 117 14.06 4.57 15.16
C ASP A 117 13.81 4.09 16.60
N LEU A 118 14.33 2.91 16.96
CA LEU A 118 14.58 2.58 18.36
C LEU A 118 16.08 2.60 18.65
N ASP A 119 16.49 3.45 19.58
CA ASP A 119 17.59 3.11 20.48
C ASP A 119 16.96 2.61 21.78
N PRO A 120 16.95 1.28 22.05
CA PRO A 120 16.42 0.69 23.28
C PRO A 120 17.04 1.27 24.57
N LYS A 121 18.12 2.04 24.46
CA LYS A 121 18.84 2.67 25.58
C LYS A 121 18.34 4.08 25.95
N LYS A 122 17.41 4.69 25.19
CA LYS A 122 16.85 6.03 25.47
C LYS A 122 15.40 6.01 25.99
N LYS A 123 15.08 5.16 26.98
CA LYS A 123 13.72 5.08 27.55
C LYS A 123 13.36 6.24 28.50
N ASP A 124 14.35 6.95 29.03
CA ASP A 124 14.13 7.89 30.15
C ASP A 124 14.07 9.36 29.74
N LYS A 125 14.47 9.69 28.50
CA LYS A 125 14.51 11.07 27.98
C LYS A 125 13.76 11.19 26.67
N VAL A 126 13.06 12.31 26.51
CA VAL A 126 12.33 12.67 25.30
C VAL A 126 12.78 14.05 24.83
N THR A 127 12.69 14.27 23.52
CA THR A 127 13.00 15.55 22.90
C THR A 127 11.73 16.35 22.69
N ILE A 128 11.77 17.62 23.06
CA ILE A 128 10.71 18.60 22.83
C ILE A 128 11.30 19.69 21.95
N TYR A 129 10.55 20.08 20.92
CA TYR A 129 10.87 21.24 20.11
C TYR A 129 9.95 22.40 20.48
N LYS A 130 10.55 23.54 20.77
CA LYS A 130 9.85 24.80 21.02
C LYS A 130 10.03 25.75 19.83
N THR A 131 8.92 26.35 19.40
CA THR A 131 8.90 27.36 18.33
C THR A 131 7.95 28.48 18.73
N GLY A 132 8.50 29.58 19.24
CA GLY A 132 7.70 30.63 19.87
C GLY A 132 6.95 30.09 21.09
N ASP A 133 5.63 30.24 21.09
CA ASP A 133 4.74 29.77 22.18
C ASP A 133 4.32 28.31 22.04
N PHE A 134 4.67 27.66 20.92
CA PHE A 134 4.31 26.27 20.66
C PHE A 134 5.42 25.33 21.12
N MET A 135 5.04 24.25 21.80
CA MET A 135 5.92 23.16 22.21
C MET A 135 5.36 21.84 21.70
N ASP A 136 6.23 20.99 21.16
CA ASP A 136 5.82 19.71 20.59
C ASP A 136 6.75 18.56 20.97
N LEU A 137 6.16 17.39 21.20
CA LEU A 137 6.89 16.13 21.37
C LEU A 137 7.32 15.64 20.00
N CYS A 138 8.59 15.81 19.68
CA CYS A 138 9.12 15.49 18.37
C CYS A 138 10.61 15.12 18.44
N ARG A 139 11.06 14.23 17.56
CA ARG A 139 12.46 13.81 17.44
C ARG A 139 13.27 14.67 16.47
N GLY A 140 12.58 15.37 15.56
CA GLY A 140 13.20 16.13 14.49
C GLY A 140 13.83 15.23 13.43
N PRO A 141 14.79 15.74 12.63
CA PRO A 141 15.37 17.08 12.72
C PRO A 141 14.43 18.21 12.26
N HIS A 142 14.72 19.43 12.71
CA HIS A 142 14.08 20.67 12.26
C HIS A 142 15.11 21.65 11.68
N VAL A 143 14.61 22.68 10.99
CA VAL A 143 15.41 23.86 10.63
C VAL A 143 15.84 24.62 11.90
N GLU A 144 16.95 25.34 11.86
CA GLU A 144 17.48 26.08 13.01
C GLU A 144 16.61 27.30 13.34
N SER A 145 16.09 27.97 12.31
CA SER A 145 15.20 29.12 12.43
C SER A 145 14.14 29.08 11.34
N THR A 146 12.97 29.62 11.66
CA THR A 146 11.88 29.81 10.69
C THR A 146 12.29 30.67 9.49
N GLU A 147 13.35 31.48 9.57
CA GLU A 147 13.91 32.21 8.42
C GLU A 147 14.33 31.27 7.28
N GLN A 148 14.80 30.05 7.60
CA GLN A 148 15.21 29.06 6.61
C GLN A 148 14.03 28.50 5.78
N LEU A 149 12.79 28.78 6.20
CA LEU A 149 11.57 28.41 5.48
C LEU A 149 11.10 29.50 4.50
N GLN A 150 11.71 30.69 4.49
CA GLN A 150 11.28 31.80 3.62
C GLN A 150 11.33 31.45 2.12
N ASN A 151 12.25 30.57 1.73
CA ASN A 151 12.40 30.11 0.35
C ASN A 151 11.57 28.86 0.05
N CYS A 152 10.90 28.27 1.05
CA CYS A 152 10.01 27.14 0.86
C CYS A 152 8.64 27.63 0.37
N ALA A 153 8.16 27.09 -0.74
CA ALA A 153 6.82 27.37 -1.21
C ALA A 153 5.85 26.37 -0.59
N PHE A 154 4.89 26.85 0.20
CA PHE A 154 3.89 26.01 0.85
C PHE A 154 2.47 26.53 0.63
N SER A 155 1.50 25.65 0.80
CA SER A 155 0.08 26.02 0.86
C SER A 155 -0.73 24.95 1.58
N LEU A 156 -1.75 25.36 2.34
CA LEU A 156 -2.70 24.41 2.93
C LEU A 156 -3.65 23.87 1.85
N ASP A 157 -3.85 22.56 1.83
CA ASP A 157 -4.59 21.84 0.76
C ASP A 157 -6.02 21.52 1.17
N ARG A 158 -6.19 20.54 2.06
CA ARG A 158 -7.51 20.00 2.42
C ARG A 158 -7.64 19.67 3.90
N ILE A 159 -8.89 19.54 4.34
CA ILE A 159 -9.28 19.11 5.68
C ILE A 159 -9.90 17.71 5.55
N ALA A 160 -9.49 16.77 6.40
CA ALA A 160 -10.05 15.43 6.48
C ALA A 160 -10.38 15.07 7.93
N GLY A 161 -11.23 14.06 8.12
CA GLY A 161 -11.38 13.41 9.42
C GLY A 161 -10.35 12.29 9.56
N ALA A 162 -9.76 12.16 10.75
CA ALA A 162 -8.93 11.02 11.11
C ALA A 162 -9.36 10.50 12.48
N TYR A 163 -9.26 9.20 12.71
CA TYR A 163 -9.49 8.64 14.03
C TYR A 163 -8.16 8.51 14.77
N TRP A 164 -8.14 8.85 16.05
CA TRP A 164 -6.94 8.71 16.87
C TRP A 164 -6.47 7.24 16.86
N ARG A 165 -5.18 7.01 16.59
CA ARG A 165 -4.58 5.68 16.39
C ARG A 165 -5.19 4.83 15.26
N GLY A 166 -5.94 5.45 14.34
CA GLY A 166 -6.58 4.72 13.24
C GLY A 166 -7.77 3.84 13.65
N ASP A 167 -8.18 3.87 14.93
CA ASP A 167 -9.30 3.07 15.43
C ASP A 167 -10.59 3.89 15.41
N GLU A 168 -11.58 3.46 14.62
CA GLU A 168 -12.90 4.10 14.50
C GLU A 168 -13.65 4.26 15.84
N LYS A 169 -13.29 3.48 16.87
CA LYS A 169 -13.83 3.60 18.23
C LYS A 169 -13.26 4.77 19.01
N ASN A 170 -12.11 5.30 18.59
CA ASN A 170 -11.47 6.43 19.23
C ASN A 170 -12.06 7.76 18.77
N LYS A 171 -11.63 8.83 19.44
CA LYS A 171 -12.08 10.18 19.14
C LYS A 171 -11.67 10.62 17.72
N GLN A 172 -12.61 11.20 16.99
CA GLN A 172 -12.36 11.78 15.67
C GLN A 172 -11.61 13.11 15.79
N LEU A 173 -10.52 13.24 15.07
CA LEU A 173 -9.66 14.40 14.93
C LEU A 173 -9.86 15.07 13.56
N THR A 174 -9.48 16.35 13.48
CA THR A 174 -9.41 17.10 12.23
C THR A 174 -7.98 17.04 11.70
N ARG A 175 -7.77 16.37 10.56
CA ARG A 175 -6.50 16.31 9.85
C ARG A 175 -6.42 17.47 8.85
N ILE A 176 -5.38 18.29 8.97
CA ILE A 176 -5.13 19.41 8.04
C ILE A 176 -3.90 19.07 7.20
N TYR A 177 -4.05 19.06 5.88
CA TYR A 177 -2.97 18.79 4.93
C TYR A 177 -2.33 20.09 4.44
N GLY A 178 -1.00 20.09 4.35
CA GLY A 178 -0.20 21.13 3.74
C GLY A 178 0.72 20.57 2.67
N LEU A 179 0.92 21.34 1.60
CA LEU A 179 1.89 21.09 0.54
C LEU A 179 3.13 21.92 0.78
N ALA A 180 4.32 21.39 0.48
CA ALA A 180 5.57 22.13 0.56
C ALA A 180 6.64 21.63 -0.42
N PHE A 181 7.25 22.58 -1.13
CA PHE A 181 8.23 22.38 -2.19
C PHE A 181 9.34 23.43 -2.12
N ASP A 182 10.51 23.12 -2.68
CA ASP A 182 11.67 24.02 -2.70
C ASP A 182 11.48 25.27 -3.57
N SER A 183 10.46 25.29 -4.43
CA SER A 183 10.17 26.45 -5.27
C SER A 183 8.70 26.65 -5.54
N LYS A 184 8.32 27.90 -5.80
CA LYS A 184 6.96 28.26 -6.23
C LYS A 184 6.57 27.55 -7.52
N LYS A 185 7.53 27.34 -8.44
CA LYS A 185 7.29 26.63 -9.71
C LYS A 185 6.81 25.20 -9.45
N LEU A 186 7.54 24.44 -8.61
CA LEU A 186 7.15 23.07 -8.25
C LEU A 186 5.80 23.01 -7.54
N LEU A 187 5.52 23.94 -6.63
CA LEU A 187 4.21 24.01 -5.97
C LEU A 187 3.08 24.25 -6.98
N GLN A 188 3.26 25.16 -7.95
CA GLN A 188 2.25 25.43 -8.98
C GLN A 188 2.08 24.26 -9.94
N GLU A 189 3.16 23.60 -10.35
CA GLU A 189 3.11 22.38 -11.16
C GLU A 189 2.35 21.27 -10.44
N HIS A 190 2.62 21.05 -9.15
CA HIS A 190 1.90 20.07 -8.35
C HIS A 190 0.41 20.41 -8.22
N LYS A 191 0.07 21.69 -7.94
CA LYS A 191 -1.34 22.13 -7.88
C LYS A 191 -2.06 21.96 -9.22
N HIS A 192 -1.39 22.27 -10.33
CA HIS A 192 -1.94 22.03 -11.66
C HIS A 192 -2.21 20.54 -11.91
N ASN A 193 -1.27 19.66 -11.55
CA ASN A 193 -1.46 18.22 -11.68
C ASN A 193 -2.59 17.70 -10.78
N LEU A 194 -2.78 18.25 -9.58
CA LEU A 194 -3.92 17.92 -8.72
C LEU A 194 -5.25 18.27 -9.37
N GLU A 195 -5.36 19.41 -10.04
CA GLU A 195 -6.58 19.78 -10.78
C GLU A 195 -6.83 18.85 -11.96
N LEU A 196 -5.80 18.55 -12.77
CA LEU A 196 -5.90 17.57 -13.86
C LEU A 196 -6.32 16.18 -13.34
N ALA A 197 -5.79 15.76 -12.19
CA ALA A 197 -6.16 14.48 -11.58
C ALA A 197 -7.61 14.46 -11.10
N LYS A 198 -8.13 15.56 -10.54
CA LYS A 198 -9.56 15.69 -10.17
C LYS A 198 -10.47 15.65 -11.39
N GLU A 199 -10.06 16.30 -12.49
CA GLU A 199 -10.80 16.25 -13.76
C GLU A 199 -10.85 14.83 -14.33
N ARG A 200 -9.77 14.06 -14.13
CA ARG A 200 -9.61 12.69 -14.65
C ARG A 200 -9.97 11.59 -13.65
N ASP A 201 -10.65 11.95 -12.56
CA ASP A 201 -11.08 10.98 -11.55
C ASP A 201 -12.08 9.99 -12.17
N HIS A 202 -11.77 8.69 -12.13
CA HIS A 202 -12.62 7.65 -12.72
C HIS A 202 -14.01 7.59 -12.09
N ARG A 203 -14.20 8.10 -10.86
CA ARG A 203 -15.52 8.18 -10.21
C ARG A 203 -16.37 9.28 -10.82
N LYS A 204 -15.74 10.40 -11.19
CA LYS A 204 -16.40 11.49 -11.90
C LYS A 204 -16.73 11.05 -13.33
N ILE A 205 -15.71 10.60 -14.07
CA ILE A 205 -15.87 10.13 -15.45
C ILE A 205 -16.85 8.96 -15.52
N GLY A 206 -16.72 7.97 -14.64
CA GLY A 206 -17.57 6.79 -14.60
C GLY A 206 -19.04 7.12 -14.34
N LYS A 207 -19.32 8.18 -13.57
CA LYS A 207 -20.68 8.70 -13.40
C LYS A 207 -21.17 9.47 -14.62
N GLU A 208 -20.35 10.37 -15.16
CA GLU A 208 -20.70 11.22 -16.32
C GLU A 208 -20.93 10.40 -17.59
N LEU A 209 -20.16 9.32 -17.78
CA LEU A 209 -20.25 8.44 -18.94
C LEU A 209 -21.17 7.24 -18.73
N ASP A 210 -21.74 7.08 -17.53
CA ASP A 210 -22.56 5.93 -17.14
C ASP A 210 -21.81 4.60 -17.37
N LEU A 211 -20.69 4.42 -16.67
CA LEU A 211 -19.84 3.22 -16.77
C LEU A 211 -20.07 2.28 -15.59
N PHE A 212 -20.18 2.81 -14.38
CA PHE A 212 -20.48 2.01 -13.20
C PHE A 212 -21.26 2.82 -12.17
N HIS A 213 -21.94 2.12 -11.28
CA HIS A 213 -22.69 2.69 -10.17
C HIS A 213 -22.28 2.02 -8.86
N ILE A 214 -22.20 2.78 -7.77
CA ILE A 214 -21.98 2.23 -6.42
C ILE A 214 -23.24 2.55 -5.62
N SER A 215 -23.99 1.50 -5.28
CA SER A 215 -25.21 1.61 -4.48
C SER A 215 -24.91 1.33 -3.02
N ALA A 216 -25.36 2.22 -2.13
CA ALA A 216 -25.25 2.03 -0.69
C ALA A 216 -26.01 0.79 -0.21
N GLU A 217 -27.13 0.45 -0.85
CA GLU A 217 -27.95 -0.73 -0.51
C GLU A 217 -27.29 -2.04 -0.96
N VAL A 218 -26.56 -2.03 -2.08
CA VAL A 218 -25.78 -3.19 -2.53
C VAL A 218 -24.55 -3.39 -1.65
N GLY A 219 -23.92 -2.29 -1.23
CA GLY A 219 -22.82 -2.29 -0.28
C GLY A 219 -21.56 -1.60 -0.81
N SER A 220 -20.85 -0.92 0.09
CA SER A 220 -19.59 -0.24 -0.25
C SER A 220 -18.54 -1.21 -0.79
N GLY A 221 -17.84 -0.79 -1.85
CA GLY A 221 -16.80 -1.61 -2.48
C GLY A 221 -17.34 -2.73 -3.38
N LEU A 222 -18.63 -2.73 -3.70
CA LEU A 222 -19.27 -3.67 -4.63
C LEU A 222 -19.85 -2.89 -5.83
N PRO A 223 -19.00 -2.48 -6.79
CA PRO A 223 -19.45 -1.67 -7.92
C PRO A 223 -20.35 -2.47 -8.87
N LEU A 224 -21.41 -1.84 -9.33
CA LEU A 224 -22.31 -2.33 -10.37
C LEU A 224 -21.84 -1.83 -11.73
N TRP A 225 -21.49 -2.74 -12.62
CA TRP A 225 -21.18 -2.40 -14.00
C TRP A 225 -22.48 -2.09 -14.76
N THR A 226 -22.52 -0.93 -15.41
CA THR A 226 -23.63 -0.54 -16.30
C THR A 226 -23.43 -1.18 -17.68
N PRO A 227 -24.40 -1.09 -18.61
CA PRO A 227 -24.20 -1.61 -19.97
C PRO A 227 -22.93 -1.07 -20.67
N LYS A 228 -22.64 0.23 -20.57
CA LYS A 228 -21.46 0.81 -21.25
C LYS A 228 -20.15 0.40 -20.60
N GLY A 229 -20.07 0.38 -19.27
CA GLY A 229 -18.88 -0.10 -18.58
C GLY A 229 -18.65 -1.60 -18.82
N THR A 230 -19.73 -2.37 -18.93
CA THR A 230 -19.66 -3.81 -19.25
C THR A 230 -19.04 -4.04 -20.62
N ILE A 231 -19.34 -3.21 -21.63
CA ILE A 231 -18.69 -3.30 -22.95
C ILE A 231 -17.17 -3.16 -22.83
N ILE A 232 -16.70 -2.11 -22.13
CA ILE A 232 -15.26 -1.88 -21.95
C ILE A 232 -14.60 -3.09 -21.29
N ARG A 233 -15.21 -3.60 -20.20
CA ARG A 233 -14.73 -4.78 -19.49
C ARG A 233 -14.65 -6.00 -20.41
N ARG A 234 -15.70 -6.28 -21.19
CA ARG A 234 -15.73 -7.44 -22.10
C ARG A 234 -14.74 -7.35 -23.24
N GLU A 235 -14.48 -6.15 -23.78
CA GLU A 235 -13.44 -5.97 -24.80
C GLU A 235 -12.04 -6.21 -24.24
N LEU A 236 -11.78 -5.80 -22.98
CA LEU A 236 -10.50 -6.09 -22.30
C LEU A 236 -10.33 -7.59 -22.02
N GLU A 237 -11.35 -8.24 -21.48
CA GLU A 237 -11.35 -9.69 -21.25
C GLU A 237 -11.14 -10.44 -22.57
N LYS A 238 -11.88 -10.09 -23.64
CA LYS A 238 -11.72 -10.71 -24.95
C LYS A 238 -10.30 -10.55 -25.51
N PHE A 239 -9.76 -9.32 -25.48
CA PHE A 239 -8.40 -9.04 -25.94
C PHE A 239 -7.38 -9.93 -25.21
N LEU A 240 -7.50 -10.05 -23.90
CA LEU A 240 -6.57 -10.85 -23.12
C LEU A 240 -6.78 -12.35 -23.35
N THR A 241 -8.01 -12.83 -23.49
CA THR A 241 -8.30 -14.24 -23.83
C THR A 241 -7.62 -14.62 -25.13
N GLU A 242 -7.76 -13.80 -26.19
CA GLU A 242 -7.16 -14.08 -27.50
C GLU A 242 -5.63 -14.13 -27.47
N LEU A 243 -4.97 -13.39 -26.57
CA LEU A 243 -3.52 -13.48 -26.36
C LEU A 243 -3.14 -14.74 -25.58
N GLN A 244 -3.87 -15.03 -24.52
CA GLN A 244 -3.60 -16.17 -23.64
C GLN A 244 -3.84 -17.51 -24.34
N GLU A 245 -4.87 -17.64 -25.16
CA GLU A 245 -5.12 -18.85 -25.96
C GLU A 245 -3.96 -19.14 -26.92
N LYS A 246 -3.38 -18.11 -27.54
CA LYS A 246 -2.20 -18.25 -28.43
C LYS A 246 -0.97 -18.76 -27.68
N ASP A 247 -0.85 -18.40 -26.41
CA ASP A 247 0.23 -18.85 -25.51
C ASP A 247 -0.10 -20.19 -24.83
N GLY A 248 -1.22 -20.82 -25.19
CA GLY A 248 -1.61 -22.15 -24.71
C GLY A 248 -2.12 -22.15 -23.26
N TYR A 249 -2.78 -21.06 -22.84
CA TYR A 249 -3.59 -21.06 -21.62
C TYR A 249 -4.95 -21.72 -21.86
N GLU A 250 -5.41 -22.47 -20.86
CA GLU A 250 -6.69 -23.15 -20.85
C GLU A 250 -7.61 -22.45 -19.84
N GLU A 251 -8.68 -21.84 -20.35
CA GLU A 251 -9.65 -21.15 -19.48
C GLU A 251 -10.45 -22.14 -18.65
N VAL A 252 -10.59 -21.82 -17.35
CA VAL A 252 -11.36 -22.59 -16.38
C VAL A 252 -12.29 -21.68 -15.60
N ILE A 253 -13.35 -22.25 -15.03
CA ILE A 253 -14.31 -21.54 -14.18
C ILE A 253 -14.42 -22.28 -12.86
N THR A 254 -14.19 -21.61 -11.74
CA THR A 254 -14.25 -22.23 -10.41
C THR A 254 -15.23 -21.53 -9.47
N PRO A 255 -15.74 -22.22 -8.43
CA PRO A 255 -16.68 -21.63 -7.48
C PRO A 255 -16.13 -20.40 -6.75
N HIS A 256 -17.04 -19.52 -6.32
CA HIS A 256 -16.72 -18.30 -5.55
C HIS A 256 -16.61 -18.56 -4.04
N ILE A 257 -17.07 -19.72 -3.58
CA ILE A 257 -17.05 -20.16 -2.19
C ILE A 257 -16.29 -21.48 -2.07
N GLY A 258 -15.59 -21.67 -0.95
CA GLY A 258 -14.91 -22.93 -0.65
C GLY A 258 -14.99 -23.25 0.84
N LYS A 259 -14.84 -24.53 1.19
CA LYS A 259 -14.74 -24.94 2.60
C LYS A 259 -13.54 -24.28 3.25
N ILE A 260 -13.67 -23.92 4.53
CA ILE A 260 -12.57 -23.31 5.29
C ILE A 260 -11.29 -24.15 5.27
N GLU A 261 -11.43 -25.48 5.25
CA GLU A 261 -10.30 -26.42 5.21
C GLU A 261 -9.43 -26.25 3.97
N LEU A 262 -10.01 -25.90 2.80
CA LEU A 262 -9.25 -25.58 1.60
C LEU A 262 -8.24 -24.44 1.85
N TYR A 263 -8.71 -23.40 2.54
CA TYR A 263 -7.90 -22.23 2.84
C TYR A 263 -6.92 -22.45 4.00
N LYS A 264 -7.23 -23.38 4.92
CA LYS A 264 -6.28 -23.85 5.93
C LYS A 264 -5.15 -24.67 5.32
N THR A 265 -5.46 -25.58 4.39
CA THR A 265 -4.47 -26.38 3.66
C THR A 265 -3.53 -25.46 2.88
N SER A 266 -4.09 -24.53 2.12
CA SER A 266 -3.29 -23.56 1.35
C SER A 266 -2.49 -22.57 2.22
N GLY A 267 -2.87 -22.37 3.49
CA GLY A 267 -2.21 -21.41 4.40
C GLY A 267 -2.84 -20.01 4.40
N HIS A 268 -3.77 -19.72 3.48
CA HIS A 268 -4.45 -18.43 3.40
C HIS A 268 -5.29 -18.12 4.64
N TRP A 269 -5.87 -19.15 5.28
CA TRP A 269 -6.66 -18.92 6.50
C TRP A 269 -5.81 -18.35 7.64
N GLN A 270 -4.56 -18.79 7.76
CA GLN A 270 -3.64 -18.39 8.82
C GLN A 270 -3.00 -17.04 8.50
N ASN A 271 -2.57 -16.84 7.26
CA ASN A 271 -1.76 -15.68 6.87
C ASN A 271 -2.58 -14.50 6.33
N TYR A 272 -3.84 -14.73 5.95
CA TYR A 272 -4.69 -13.73 5.29
C TYR A 272 -6.05 -13.59 5.99
N ARG A 273 -6.13 -13.98 7.27
CA ARG A 273 -7.39 -14.07 8.02
C ARG A 273 -8.17 -12.77 8.03
N GLU A 274 -7.47 -11.66 8.27
CA GLU A 274 -8.07 -10.33 8.47
C GLU A 274 -8.78 -9.83 7.20
N ASN A 275 -8.31 -10.26 6.03
CA ASN A 275 -8.82 -9.88 4.72
C ASN A 275 -9.84 -10.90 4.17
N ILE A 276 -10.14 -11.97 4.91
CA ILE A 276 -11.15 -12.97 4.52
C ILE A 276 -12.48 -12.65 5.21
N TYR A 277 -13.56 -12.63 4.42
CA TYR A 277 -14.92 -12.48 4.92
C TYR A 277 -15.28 -13.52 5.99
N SER A 278 -16.11 -13.12 6.94
CA SER A 278 -16.60 -14.03 7.99
C SER A 278 -17.19 -15.30 7.39
N PRO A 279 -16.90 -16.49 7.97
CA PRO A 279 -17.41 -17.74 7.45
C PRO A 279 -18.94 -17.82 7.46
N ILE A 280 -19.49 -18.37 6.39
CA ILE A 280 -20.89 -18.78 6.25
C ILE A 280 -21.02 -20.18 6.87
N LYS A 281 -21.81 -20.31 7.94
CA LYS A 281 -22.01 -21.59 8.65
C LYS A 281 -23.30 -22.25 8.19
N ILE A 282 -23.19 -23.42 7.57
CA ILE A 282 -24.34 -24.19 7.04
C ILE A 282 -24.08 -25.67 7.31
N ASP A 283 -25.06 -26.38 7.88
CA ASP A 283 -25.04 -27.83 8.09
C ASP A 283 -23.80 -28.37 8.83
N GLY A 284 -23.27 -27.59 9.78
CA GLY A 284 -22.06 -27.94 10.54
C GLY A 284 -20.75 -27.74 9.79
N GLU A 285 -20.80 -27.24 8.55
CA GLU A 285 -19.64 -26.86 7.76
C GLU A 285 -19.47 -25.33 7.73
N GLU A 286 -18.23 -24.89 7.54
CA GLU A 286 -17.89 -23.48 7.40
C GLU A 286 -17.32 -23.21 6.00
N PHE A 287 -17.94 -22.28 5.29
CA PHE A 287 -17.53 -21.83 3.97
C PHE A 287 -17.06 -20.38 4.03
N VAL A 288 -16.14 -20.00 3.16
CA VAL A 288 -15.74 -18.60 2.99
C VAL A 288 -15.80 -18.23 1.51
N LEU A 289 -16.05 -16.95 1.25
CA LEU A 289 -15.81 -16.36 -0.07
C LEU A 289 -14.32 -16.42 -0.38
N ARG A 290 -13.95 -16.83 -1.59
CA ARG A 290 -12.55 -16.99 -1.97
C ARG A 290 -11.82 -15.65 -1.97
N PRO A 291 -10.67 -15.52 -1.26
CA PRO A 291 -9.83 -14.32 -1.35
C PRO A 291 -8.86 -14.35 -2.56
N MET A 292 -8.63 -15.55 -3.11
CA MET A 292 -7.72 -15.85 -4.22
C MET A 292 -8.19 -17.11 -4.97
N ASN A 293 -7.83 -17.26 -6.25
CA ASN A 293 -8.27 -18.40 -7.06
C ASN A 293 -7.35 -19.63 -6.94
N CYS A 294 -6.07 -19.45 -6.55
CA CYS A 294 -5.05 -20.51 -6.52
C CYS A 294 -5.52 -21.87 -5.95
N PRO A 295 -6.20 -21.96 -4.78
CA PRO A 295 -6.58 -23.27 -4.23
C PRO A 295 -7.55 -24.05 -5.13
N HIS A 296 -8.36 -23.36 -5.94
CA HIS A 296 -9.31 -24.00 -6.84
C HIS A 296 -8.62 -24.53 -8.10
N HIS A 297 -7.69 -23.76 -8.67
CA HIS A 297 -6.92 -24.18 -9.84
C HIS A 297 -6.04 -25.38 -9.52
N ILE A 298 -5.49 -25.45 -8.30
CA ILE A 298 -4.78 -26.62 -7.78
C ILE A 298 -5.65 -27.89 -7.83
N HIS A 299 -6.93 -27.79 -7.44
CA HIS A 299 -7.84 -28.94 -7.50
C HIS A 299 -8.19 -29.37 -8.93
N ILE A 300 -8.20 -28.44 -9.89
CA ILE A 300 -8.31 -28.77 -11.31
C ILE A 300 -7.06 -29.52 -11.78
N TYR A 301 -5.86 -29.01 -11.44
CA TYR A 301 -4.61 -29.68 -11.77
C TYR A 301 -4.57 -31.10 -11.22
N SER A 302 -4.92 -31.27 -9.93
CA SER A 302 -4.88 -32.55 -9.22
C SER A 302 -5.99 -33.54 -9.60
N SER A 303 -6.98 -33.13 -10.40
CA SER A 303 -8.09 -34.00 -10.81
C SER A 303 -7.64 -35.19 -11.67
N GLN A 304 -6.47 -35.10 -12.29
CA GLN A 304 -5.91 -36.13 -13.15
C GLN A 304 -4.38 -36.18 -13.00
N MET A 305 -3.81 -37.39 -13.00
CA MET A 305 -2.36 -37.56 -13.01
C MET A 305 -1.77 -37.03 -14.32
N ARG A 306 -0.69 -36.25 -14.24
CA ARG A 306 -0.03 -35.62 -15.40
C ARG A 306 1.29 -36.30 -15.72
N SER A 307 1.62 -36.42 -17.01
CA SER A 307 2.95 -36.76 -17.50
C SER A 307 3.81 -35.51 -17.62
N TYR A 308 5.13 -35.64 -17.43
CA TYR A 308 6.10 -34.55 -17.67
C TYR A 308 5.96 -33.92 -19.07
N ARG A 309 5.46 -34.67 -20.07
CA ARG A 309 5.22 -34.20 -21.45
C ARG A 309 4.02 -33.27 -21.59
N GLN A 310 3.09 -33.32 -20.64
CA GLN A 310 1.92 -32.44 -20.59
C GLN A 310 2.23 -31.12 -19.88
N LEU A 311 3.42 -30.97 -19.28
CA LEU A 311 3.84 -29.73 -18.65
C LEU A 311 4.58 -28.83 -19.66
N PRO A 312 4.32 -27.51 -19.65
CA PRO A 312 3.54 -26.79 -18.63
C PRO A 312 2.03 -26.83 -18.86
N VAL A 313 1.26 -26.92 -17.78
CA VAL A 313 -0.21 -26.73 -17.78
C VAL A 313 -0.47 -25.28 -17.34
N ARG A 314 -1.26 -24.53 -18.11
CA ARG A 314 -1.52 -23.12 -17.86
C ARG A 314 -3.01 -22.89 -17.68
N LEU A 315 -3.47 -22.74 -16.45
CA LEU A 315 -4.88 -22.47 -16.17
C LEU A 315 -5.09 -20.97 -16.05
N VAL A 316 -6.11 -20.42 -16.73
CA VAL A 316 -6.52 -19.02 -16.60
C VAL A 316 -7.98 -18.94 -16.18
N GLU A 317 -8.32 -17.98 -15.34
CA GLU A 317 -9.70 -17.66 -15.00
C GLU A 317 -9.82 -16.13 -14.82
N TYR A 318 -10.87 -15.52 -15.38
CA TYR A 318 -11.33 -14.21 -14.91
C TYR A 318 -12.01 -14.36 -13.54
N GLY A 319 -11.19 -14.68 -12.55
CA GLY A 319 -11.59 -15.18 -11.25
C GLY A 319 -12.03 -14.06 -10.34
N THR A 320 -13.33 -14.00 -10.06
CA THR A 320 -13.88 -13.05 -9.09
C THR A 320 -13.56 -13.48 -7.67
N VAL A 321 -12.88 -12.61 -6.92
CA VAL A 321 -12.48 -12.82 -5.53
C VAL A 321 -13.07 -11.75 -4.62
N TYR A 322 -13.08 -12.02 -3.32
CA TYR A 322 -13.61 -11.11 -2.32
C TYR A 322 -12.61 -10.91 -1.19
N ARG A 323 -12.28 -9.64 -0.91
CA ARG A 323 -11.37 -9.24 0.17
C ARG A 323 -12.06 -8.28 1.10
N TYR A 324 -11.93 -8.51 2.41
CA TYR A 324 -12.47 -7.65 3.44
C TYR A 324 -11.56 -6.43 3.63
N GLU A 325 -11.70 -5.45 2.75
CA GLU A 325 -11.03 -4.15 2.85
C GLU A 325 -11.78 -3.24 3.85
N GLN A 326 -11.05 -2.42 4.61
CA GLN A 326 -11.66 -1.50 5.57
C GLN A 326 -12.49 -0.44 4.85
N SER A 327 -13.57 0.01 5.48
CA SER A 327 -14.55 0.90 4.82
C SER A 327 -13.93 2.22 4.35
N GLY A 328 -12.99 2.78 5.13
CA GLY A 328 -12.27 4.02 4.81
C GLY A 328 -11.24 3.88 3.69
N GLU A 329 -10.87 2.67 3.29
CA GLU A 329 -9.89 2.41 2.22
C GLU A 329 -10.53 2.26 0.84
N LEU A 330 -11.85 2.05 0.78
CA LEU A 330 -12.57 1.81 -0.47
C LEU A 330 -12.59 3.06 -1.36
N SER A 331 -12.31 2.88 -2.65
CA SER A 331 -12.22 4.00 -3.59
C SER A 331 -12.62 3.62 -5.02
N GLY A 332 -13.86 3.95 -5.39
CA GLY A 332 -14.39 3.73 -6.74
C GLY A 332 -14.19 2.29 -7.21
N LEU A 333 -13.54 2.10 -8.36
CA LEU A 333 -13.06 0.80 -8.87
C LEU A 333 -11.61 0.43 -8.49
N VAL A 334 -10.87 1.32 -7.84
CA VAL A 334 -9.42 1.14 -7.57
C VAL A 334 -9.19 0.23 -6.36
N ARG A 335 -9.96 0.43 -5.29
CA ARG A 335 -9.92 -0.42 -4.09
C ARG A 335 -11.34 -0.81 -3.72
N VAL A 336 -11.64 -2.09 -3.89
CA VAL A 336 -12.98 -2.67 -3.81
C VAL A 336 -12.94 -3.99 -3.06
N ARG A 337 -14.11 -4.43 -2.60
CA ARG A 337 -14.29 -5.67 -1.84
C ARG A 337 -14.55 -6.88 -2.70
N GLY A 338 -15.13 -6.68 -3.89
CA GLY A 338 -15.34 -7.73 -4.88
C GLY A 338 -14.77 -7.27 -6.21
N PHE A 339 -13.86 -8.06 -6.78
CA PHE A 339 -13.19 -7.75 -8.03
C PHE A 339 -12.82 -9.01 -8.78
N THR A 340 -12.57 -8.85 -10.07
CA THR A 340 -12.18 -9.93 -10.97
C THR A 340 -10.73 -9.70 -11.38
N ILE A 341 -9.92 -10.73 -11.24
CA ILE A 341 -8.52 -10.75 -11.66
C ILE A 341 -8.44 -11.61 -12.92
N ASP A 342 -7.66 -11.19 -13.89
CA ASP A 342 -7.16 -12.00 -15.02
C ASP A 342 -6.11 -13.03 -14.56
N ASP A 343 -6.51 -13.82 -13.58
CA ASP A 343 -5.64 -14.68 -12.79
C ASP A 343 -5.25 -15.93 -13.56
N ALA A 344 -3.97 -16.30 -13.51
CA ALA A 344 -3.49 -17.53 -14.11
C ALA A 344 -2.45 -18.24 -13.24
N HIS A 345 -2.53 -19.58 -13.27
CA HIS A 345 -1.64 -20.48 -12.56
C HIS A 345 -0.99 -21.45 -13.55
N ILE A 346 0.33 -21.33 -13.69
CA ILE A 346 1.13 -22.19 -14.54
C ILE A 346 1.79 -23.27 -13.67
N PHE A 347 1.46 -24.52 -13.93
CA PHE A 347 2.12 -25.68 -13.34
C PHE A 347 3.19 -26.14 -14.32
N CYS A 348 4.45 -26.04 -13.93
CA CYS A 348 5.58 -26.36 -14.80
C CYS A 348 6.62 -27.19 -14.05
N ARG A 349 7.56 -27.78 -14.80
CA ARG A 349 8.73 -28.42 -14.19
C ARG A 349 9.75 -27.37 -13.76
N PRO A 350 10.62 -27.66 -12.77
CA PRO A 350 11.68 -26.75 -12.37
C PRO A 350 12.58 -26.25 -13.53
N ASP A 351 12.82 -27.08 -14.55
CA ASP A 351 13.62 -26.71 -15.72
C ASP A 351 12.90 -25.74 -16.69
N GLN A 352 11.58 -25.56 -16.55
CA GLN A 352 10.76 -24.72 -17.42
C GLN A 352 10.49 -23.32 -16.86
N ILE A 353 10.83 -23.07 -15.58
CA ILE A 353 10.49 -21.81 -14.89
C ILE A 353 10.96 -20.60 -15.68
N MET A 354 12.23 -20.58 -16.10
CA MET A 354 12.83 -19.46 -16.82
C MET A 354 12.13 -19.16 -18.15
N GLU A 355 11.72 -20.20 -18.87
CA GLU A 355 11.01 -20.07 -20.14
C GLU A 355 9.61 -19.49 -19.91
N GLU A 356 8.88 -20.02 -18.93
CA GLU A 356 7.51 -19.57 -18.63
C GLU A 356 7.50 -18.14 -18.08
N PHE A 357 8.42 -17.82 -17.17
CA PHE A 357 8.59 -16.47 -16.64
C PHE A 357 8.91 -15.46 -17.77
N SER A 358 9.79 -15.84 -18.68
CA SER A 358 10.14 -15.07 -19.88
C SER A 358 8.94 -14.82 -20.80
N LYS A 359 8.06 -15.81 -21.00
CA LYS A 359 6.83 -15.66 -21.80
C LYS A 359 5.83 -14.71 -21.13
N VAL A 360 5.62 -14.83 -19.82
CA VAL A 360 4.71 -13.95 -19.08
C VAL A 360 5.18 -12.49 -19.14
N ILE A 361 6.49 -12.23 -19.06
CA ILE A 361 7.02 -10.86 -19.23
C ILE A 361 6.70 -10.30 -20.62
N GLU A 362 6.80 -11.10 -21.69
CA GLU A 362 6.43 -10.63 -23.04
C GLU A 362 4.93 -10.40 -23.20
N LEU A 363 4.10 -11.22 -22.55
CA LEU A 363 2.65 -10.99 -22.50
C LEU A 363 2.34 -9.64 -21.83
N ILE A 364 2.91 -9.37 -20.65
CA ILE A 364 2.74 -8.09 -19.93
C ILE A 364 3.20 -6.92 -20.79
N LYS A 365 4.38 -7.01 -21.43
CA LYS A 365 4.89 -5.98 -22.35
C LYS A 365 3.95 -5.72 -23.52
N THR A 366 3.36 -6.78 -24.09
CA THR A 366 2.41 -6.68 -25.19
C THR A 366 1.15 -5.96 -24.75
N VAL A 367 0.60 -6.32 -23.59
CA VAL A 367 -0.57 -5.67 -23.00
C VAL A 367 -0.28 -4.19 -22.74
N PHE A 368 0.81 -3.87 -22.03
CA PHE A 368 1.18 -2.49 -21.69
C PHE A 368 1.43 -1.62 -22.92
N SER A 369 2.11 -2.16 -23.93
CA SER A 369 2.32 -1.48 -25.21
C SER A 369 0.99 -1.17 -25.91
N THR A 370 0.05 -2.13 -25.91
CA THR A 370 -1.26 -2.00 -26.55
C THR A 370 -2.11 -0.90 -25.89
N ILE A 371 -2.13 -0.86 -24.56
CA ILE A 371 -2.84 0.19 -23.79
C ILE A 371 -2.00 1.47 -23.60
N LYS A 372 -0.83 1.54 -24.25
CA LYS A 372 0.08 2.70 -24.31
C LYS A 372 0.70 3.11 -22.97
N PHE A 373 0.87 2.17 -22.04
CA PHE A 373 1.77 2.36 -20.90
C PHE A 373 3.22 2.22 -21.35
N LYS A 374 3.86 3.36 -21.61
CA LYS A 374 5.25 3.44 -22.11
C LYS A 374 6.30 3.42 -21.00
N ASP A 375 5.94 3.96 -19.84
CA ASP A 375 6.84 4.15 -18.70
C ASP A 375 6.41 3.23 -17.55
N PHE A 376 6.92 2.01 -17.57
CA PHE A 376 6.77 1.06 -16.47
C PHE A 376 8.15 0.59 -16.00
N GLU A 377 8.21 0.22 -14.72
CA GLU A 377 9.38 -0.33 -14.07
C GLU A 377 9.00 -1.64 -13.38
N ALA A 378 9.92 -2.58 -13.31
CA ALA A 378 9.71 -3.81 -12.57
C ALA A 378 10.34 -3.73 -11.17
N ARG A 379 9.71 -4.37 -10.19
CA ARG A 379 10.22 -4.49 -8.83
C ARG A 379 10.45 -5.94 -8.52
N ILE A 380 11.68 -6.28 -8.19
CA ILE A 380 12.03 -7.62 -7.72
C ILE A 380 11.91 -7.59 -6.20
N GLY A 381 10.82 -8.16 -5.69
CA GLY A 381 10.63 -8.36 -4.25
C GLY A 381 11.46 -9.56 -3.79
N LEU A 382 12.44 -9.29 -2.93
CA LEU A 382 13.36 -10.27 -2.36
C LEU A 382 12.98 -10.57 -0.90
N ARG A 383 13.42 -11.71 -0.39
CA ARG A 383 13.18 -12.04 1.01
C ARG A 383 14.00 -11.15 1.94
N ASP A 384 13.44 -10.86 3.10
CA ASP A 384 14.20 -10.31 4.22
C ASP A 384 14.85 -11.50 4.96
N PRO A 385 16.19 -11.62 4.96
CA PRO A 385 16.89 -12.74 5.60
C PRO A 385 16.67 -12.82 7.11
N LYS A 386 16.13 -11.77 7.75
CA LYS A 386 15.87 -11.73 9.20
C LYS A 386 14.43 -12.11 9.56
N SER A 387 13.54 -12.25 8.58
CA SER A 387 12.13 -12.53 8.83
C SER A 387 11.84 -14.02 8.82
N SER A 388 11.07 -14.50 9.80
CA SER A 388 10.55 -15.87 9.86
C SER A 388 9.31 -16.09 9.00
N LYS A 389 8.84 -15.06 8.26
CA LYS A 389 7.61 -15.15 7.45
C LYS A 389 7.76 -16.04 6.22
N TYR A 390 8.99 -16.26 5.73
CA TYR A 390 9.24 -16.99 4.49
C TYR A 390 9.27 -18.51 4.70
N VAL A 391 8.63 -19.23 3.78
CA VAL A 391 8.58 -20.70 3.78
C VAL A 391 9.46 -21.28 2.67
N GLY A 392 9.94 -22.51 2.84
CA GLY A 392 10.85 -23.18 1.92
C GLY A 392 12.31 -23.19 2.40
N SER A 393 13.21 -23.82 1.64
CA SER A 393 14.64 -23.89 1.97
C SER A 393 15.41 -22.67 1.44
N ASP A 394 16.50 -22.30 2.12
CA ASP A 394 17.36 -21.20 1.70
C ASP A 394 17.91 -21.38 0.29
N GLU A 395 18.25 -22.61 -0.07
CA GLU A 395 18.77 -22.98 -1.39
C GLU A 395 17.75 -22.69 -2.52
N LEU A 396 16.46 -22.94 -2.27
CA LEU A 396 15.41 -22.66 -3.25
C LEU A 396 15.20 -21.15 -3.42
N TRP A 397 15.30 -20.40 -2.34
CA TRP A 397 15.19 -18.94 -2.36
C TRP A 397 16.34 -18.30 -3.12
N GLU A 398 17.59 -18.64 -2.80
CA GLU A 398 18.76 -18.12 -3.49
C GLU A 398 18.71 -18.42 -4.99
N LYS A 399 18.26 -19.63 -5.34
CA LYS A 399 18.06 -20.03 -6.74
C LYS A 399 16.99 -19.17 -7.42
N ALA A 400 15.80 -19.06 -6.83
CA ALA A 400 14.67 -18.34 -7.42
C ALA A 400 14.96 -16.83 -7.58
N GLU A 401 15.61 -16.20 -6.59
CA GLU A 401 15.98 -14.78 -6.63
C GLU A 401 16.99 -14.49 -7.75
N LYS A 402 17.99 -15.36 -7.91
CA LYS A 402 18.97 -15.26 -8.98
C LYS A 402 18.35 -15.46 -10.36
N GLU A 403 17.50 -16.48 -10.50
CA GLU A 403 16.80 -16.80 -11.74
C GLU A 403 15.92 -15.64 -12.22
N ILE A 404 15.10 -15.07 -11.33
CA ILE A 404 14.24 -13.91 -11.67
C ILE A 404 15.10 -12.73 -12.15
N GLU A 405 16.20 -12.43 -11.46
CA GLU A 405 17.08 -11.33 -11.87
C GLU A 405 17.71 -11.56 -13.26
N GLU A 406 18.13 -12.79 -13.56
CA GLU A 406 18.67 -13.15 -14.86
C GLU A 406 17.63 -12.99 -15.99
N VAL A 407 16.37 -13.42 -15.77
CA VAL A 407 15.30 -13.22 -16.75
C VAL A 407 15.06 -11.73 -16.97
N VAL A 408 14.88 -10.94 -15.91
CA VAL A 408 14.57 -9.50 -16.03
C VAL A 408 15.67 -8.76 -16.78
N LYS A 409 16.95 -9.06 -16.49
CA LYS A 409 18.10 -8.51 -17.23
C LYS A 409 18.05 -8.89 -18.71
N SER A 410 17.80 -10.15 -19.03
CA SER A 410 17.74 -10.63 -20.42
C SER A 410 16.63 -9.94 -21.23
N LYS A 411 15.53 -9.59 -20.57
CA LYS A 411 14.36 -8.91 -21.16
C LYS A 411 14.51 -7.40 -21.30
N LYS A 412 15.62 -6.83 -20.82
CA LYS A 412 15.93 -5.39 -20.86
C LYS A 412 14.83 -4.53 -20.20
N VAL A 413 14.20 -5.04 -19.16
CA VAL A 413 13.22 -4.29 -18.36
C VAL A 413 13.97 -3.49 -17.29
N LYS A 414 13.63 -2.22 -17.10
CA LYS A 414 14.17 -1.43 -15.98
C LYS A 414 13.63 -2.00 -14.68
N TYR A 415 14.48 -2.19 -13.68
CA TYR A 415 14.03 -2.75 -12.42
C TYR A 415 14.76 -2.19 -11.20
N ILE A 416 14.08 -2.27 -10.06
CA ILE A 416 14.63 -2.07 -8.72
C ILE A 416 14.48 -3.34 -7.89
N LYS A 417 15.32 -3.47 -6.86
CA LYS A 417 15.24 -4.57 -5.89
C LYS A 417 14.69 -4.02 -4.59
N GLU A 418 13.74 -4.73 -4.00
CA GLU A 418 13.14 -4.37 -2.72
C GLU A 418 13.27 -5.56 -1.76
N GLU A 419 14.13 -5.42 -0.75
CA GLU A 419 14.29 -6.41 0.31
C GLU A 419 13.07 -6.39 1.24
N GLY A 420 12.57 -7.57 1.62
CA GLY A 420 11.42 -7.69 2.51
C GLY A 420 10.06 -7.72 1.80
N GLU A 421 10.04 -7.42 0.50
CA GLU A 421 8.82 -7.32 -0.29
C GLU A 421 8.38 -8.64 -0.95
N ALA A 422 9.19 -9.70 -0.90
CA ALA A 422 8.77 -11.01 -1.45
C ALA A 422 7.47 -11.54 -0.84
N ALA A 423 6.73 -12.34 -1.62
CA ALA A 423 5.63 -13.13 -1.07
C ALA A 423 6.18 -14.15 -0.06
N PHE A 424 5.37 -14.62 0.88
CA PHE A 424 5.86 -15.55 1.90
C PHE A 424 6.39 -16.88 1.31
N TYR A 425 5.98 -17.24 0.08
CA TYR A 425 6.29 -18.50 -0.59
C TYR A 425 7.30 -18.40 -1.75
N GLY A 426 7.77 -17.20 -2.09
CA GLY A 426 8.78 -17.02 -3.13
C GLY A 426 8.97 -15.56 -3.56
N PRO A 427 10.01 -15.28 -4.35
CA PRO A 427 10.25 -13.94 -4.88
C PRO A 427 9.16 -13.55 -5.88
N LYS A 428 8.88 -12.25 -5.96
CA LYS A 428 7.85 -11.66 -6.84
C LYS A 428 8.46 -10.66 -7.80
N LEU A 429 7.93 -10.60 -9.01
CA LEU A 429 8.21 -9.54 -9.97
C LEU A 429 6.95 -8.73 -10.20
N ASP A 430 6.95 -7.49 -9.74
CA ASP A 430 5.81 -6.59 -9.86
C ASP A 430 6.07 -5.52 -10.92
N PHE A 431 5.08 -5.25 -11.77
CA PHE A 431 5.15 -4.23 -12.80
C PHE A 431 4.40 -2.99 -12.35
N VAL A 432 5.14 -1.91 -12.16
CA VAL A 432 4.65 -0.66 -11.61
C VAL A 432 4.58 0.42 -12.68
N VAL A 433 3.43 1.08 -12.77
CA VAL A 433 3.20 2.25 -13.62
C VAL A 433 2.99 3.49 -12.77
N LYS A 434 3.32 4.67 -13.31
CA LYS A 434 3.08 5.94 -12.65
C LYS A 434 1.88 6.66 -13.26
N ASP A 435 1.01 7.20 -12.42
CA ASP A 435 -0.05 8.09 -12.87
C ASP A 435 0.42 9.55 -13.01
N VAL A 436 -0.51 10.45 -13.38
CA VAL A 436 -0.23 11.89 -13.57
C VAL A 436 0.19 12.62 -12.29
N LEU A 437 -0.04 12.01 -11.11
CA LEU A 437 0.42 12.50 -9.81
C LEU A 437 1.73 11.84 -9.37
N ASN A 438 2.37 11.06 -10.26
CA ASN A 438 3.51 10.20 -9.98
C ASN A 438 3.25 9.14 -8.91
N ARG A 439 1.98 8.80 -8.64
CA ARG A 439 1.66 7.68 -7.76
C ARG A 439 1.91 6.38 -8.49
N GLU A 440 2.42 5.42 -7.76
CA GLU A 440 2.83 4.13 -8.28
C GLU A 440 1.68 3.13 -8.14
N TRP A 441 1.39 2.44 -9.23
CA TRP A 441 0.33 1.44 -9.34
C TRP A 441 0.94 0.13 -9.82
N GLN A 442 0.86 -0.91 -8.99
CA GLN A 442 1.17 -2.26 -9.42
C GLN A 442 0.03 -2.79 -10.29
N LEU A 443 0.33 -3.16 -11.53
CA LEU A 443 -0.66 -3.69 -12.48
C LEU A 443 -0.41 -5.14 -12.89
N GLY A 444 0.87 -5.53 -13.02
CA GLY A 444 1.23 -6.91 -13.34
C GLY A 444 2.03 -7.53 -12.21
N THR A 445 1.90 -8.85 -12.01
CA THR A 445 2.71 -9.58 -11.03
C THR A 445 3.06 -10.98 -11.55
N ILE A 446 4.25 -11.46 -11.23
CA ILE A 446 4.67 -12.84 -11.49
C ILE A 446 5.31 -13.37 -10.21
N GLN A 447 4.80 -14.48 -9.69
CA GLN A 447 5.23 -15.03 -8.39
C GLN A 447 5.50 -16.52 -8.55
N VAL A 448 6.68 -16.96 -8.13
CA VAL A 448 7.05 -18.39 -8.16
C VAL A 448 6.70 -19.00 -6.81
N ASP A 449 5.91 -20.08 -6.81
CA ASP A 449 5.44 -20.75 -5.61
C ASP A 449 5.85 -22.24 -5.60
N TYR A 450 6.72 -22.55 -4.63
CA TYR A 450 7.15 -23.90 -4.31
C TYR A 450 6.34 -24.54 -3.16
N ASN A 451 5.62 -23.73 -2.39
CA ASN A 451 4.95 -24.12 -1.16
C ASN A 451 3.54 -24.65 -1.41
N LEU A 452 2.71 -24.04 -2.26
CA LEU A 452 1.38 -24.59 -2.54
C LEU A 452 1.43 -25.99 -3.18
N PRO A 453 2.34 -26.28 -4.15
CA PRO A 453 2.54 -27.64 -4.62
C PRO A 453 2.91 -28.65 -3.51
N GLU A 454 3.68 -28.25 -2.49
CA GLU A 454 4.00 -29.10 -1.33
C GLU A 454 2.76 -29.34 -0.46
N ARG A 455 2.06 -28.27 -0.08
CA ARG A 455 0.90 -28.31 0.82
C ARG A 455 -0.24 -29.17 0.26
N PHE A 456 -0.45 -29.12 -1.04
CA PHE A 456 -1.46 -29.91 -1.75
C PHE A 456 -0.94 -31.24 -2.27
N LYS A 457 0.34 -31.56 -2.04
CA LYS A 457 0.99 -32.80 -2.50
C LYS A 457 0.79 -33.02 -4.00
N LEU A 458 1.04 -31.97 -4.78
CA LEU A 458 0.91 -32.02 -6.23
C LEU A 458 2.03 -32.85 -6.84
N GLU A 459 1.68 -33.60 -7.87
CA GLU A 459 2.55 -34.60 -8.47
C GLU A 459 2.41 -34.63 -9.99
N TYR A 460 3.47 -35.08 -10.67
CA TYR A 460 3.49 -35.49 -12.07
C TYR A 460 4.45 -36.67 -12.26
N LYS A 461 4.27 -37.44 -13.34
CA LYS A 461 5.10 -38.58 -13.71
C LYS A 461 6.26 -38.13 -14.58
N GLY A 462 7.48 -38.27 -14.08
CA GLY A 462 8.73 -37.90 -14.73
C GLY A 462 9.12 -38.80 -15.91
N ALA A 463 10.11 -38.36 -16.68
CA ALA A 463 10.69 -39.17 -17.76
C ALA A 463 11.45 -40.40 -17.24
N ASP A 464 11.85 -40.37 -15.98
CA ASP A 464 12.50 -41.45 -15.22
C ASP A 464 11.50 -42.42 -14.58
N ASP A 465 10.22 -42.30 -14.93
CA ASP A 465 9.10 -43.05 -14.34
C ASP A 465 8.96 -42.84 -12.82
N LYS A 466 9.55 -41.78 -12.24
CA LYS A 466 9.33 -41.40 -10.84
C LYS A 466 8.27 -40.32 -10.72
N THR A 467 7.73 -40.16 -9.52
CA THR A 467 6.84 -39.06 -9.20
C THR A 467 7.66 -37.85 -8.79
N HIS A 468 7.35 -36.71 -9.40
CA HIS A 468 7.99 -35.43 -9.14
C HIS A 468 6.94 -34.39 -8.82
N ARG A 469 7.35 -33.28 -8.19
CA ARG A 469 6.46 -32.18 -7.84
C ARG A 469 6.58 -31.03 -8.83
N PRO A 470 5.48 -30.48 -9.37
CA PRO A 470 5.54 -29.30 -10.21
C PRO A 470 5.84 -28.05 -9.37
N VAL A 471 6.29 -26.99 -10.05
CA VAL A 471 6.36 -25.63 -9.51
C VAL A 471 5.19 -24.85 -10.07
N MET A 472 4.61 -23.96 -9.25
CA MET A 472 3.49 -23.13 -9.66
C MET A 472 3.96 -21.70 -9.88
N ILE A 473 3.56 -21.06 -10.98
CA ILE A 473 3.76 -19.63 -11.23
C ILE A 473 2.39 -18.97 -11.22
N HIS A 474 2.21 -18.01 -10.32
CA HIS A 474 1.07 -17.11 -10.31
C HIS A 474 1.36 -15.93 -11.20
N ARG A 475 0.38 -15.50 -11.99
CA ARG A 475 0.48 -14.23 -12.69
C ARG A 475 -0.87 -13.57 -12.89
N ALA A 476 -0.81 -12.25 -12.97
CA ALA A 476 -1.86 -11.38 -13.50
C ALA A 476 -1.17 -10.33 -14.37
#